data_AF-A0A4U0RQ45-F1
#
_entry.id   AF-A0A4U0RQ45-F1
#
_cell.length_a   1.000
_cell.length_b   1.000
_cell.length_c   1.000
_cell.angle_alpha   90.00
_cell.angle_beta   90.00
_cell.angle_gamma   90.00
#
_symmetry.space_group_name_H-M   'P 1'
#
loop_
_entity.id
_entity.type
_entity.pdbx_description
1 polymer ?
#
loop_
_entity_poly.entity_id
_entity_poly.type
_entity_poly.pdbx_seq_one_letter_code
_entity_poly.pdbx_strand_id
1 'polypeptide(L)'
;MDAVHALPLPGTLDRKATSELARSLLELRGSHAALDGAGVERLGALAVEALISARKQWQVDGRELRITNPSPAFLAALEALGADLDMLQTGPQT
;
A
#
# COMPACT_ATOMS: atom_id res chain seq x y z
N MET A 1 8.16 -18.99 -11.24
CA MET A 1 7.38 -18.62 -10.04
C MET A 1 7.78 -17.21 -9.70
N ASP A 2 6.98 -16.21 -10.09
CA ASP A 2 7.27 -14.83 -9.69
C ASP A 2 7.15 -14.72 -8.17
N ALA A 3 8.19 -14.21 -7.51
CA ALA A 3 8.24 -14.11 -6.05
C ALA A 3 7.36 -12.94 -5.56
N VAL A 4 6.74 -13.13 -4.40
CA VAL A 4 6.02 -12.06 -3.69
C VAL A 4 6.96 -11.46 -2.65
N HIS A 5 7.18 -10.15 -2.74
CA HIS A 5 7.93 -9.39 -1.74
C HIS A 5 7.01 -8.85 -0.66
N ALA A 6 7.27 -9.22 0.60
CA ALA A 6 6.58 -8.66 1.74
C ALA A 6 7.30 -7.39 2.23
N LEU A 7 6.55 -6.29 2.40
CA LEU A 7 7.05 -5.02 2.91
C LEU A 7 6.18 -4.56 4.10
N PRO A 8 6.70 -4.54 5.33
CA PRO A 8 5.98 -3.96 6.46
C PRO A 8 5.83 -2.45 6.30
N LEU A 9 4.61 -1.94 6.49
CA LEU A 9 4.34 -0.52 6.46
C LEU A 9 4.79 0.15 7.77
N PRO A 10 5.36 1.37 7.70
CA PRO A 10 5.69 2.16 8.88
C PRO A 10 4.47 2.43 9.77
N GLY A 11 4.66 2.44 11.09
CA GLY A 11 3.56 2.72 12.03
C GLY A 11 2.94 4.11 11.89
N THR A 12 3.72 5.10 11.48
CA THR A 12 3.22 6.43 11.11
C THR A 12 3.63 6.75 9.68
N LEU A 13 2.64 6.97 8.82
CA LEU A 13 2.79 7.34 7.42
C LEU A 13 2.49 8.84 7.24
N ASP A 14 3.43 9.68 7.66
CA ASP A 14 3.46 11.12 7.38
C ASP A 14 4.18 11.44 6.05
N ARG A 15 4.44 12.72 5.74
CA ARG A 15 5.11 13.12 4.50
C ARG A 15 6.50 12.48 4.33
N LYS A 16 7.30 12.39 5.39
CA LYS A 16 8.65 11.82 5.33
C LYS A 16 8.55 10.32 5.08
N ALA A 17 7.76 9.61 5.90
CA ALA A 17 7.58 8.17 5.77
C ALA A 17 6.95 7.78 4.42
N THR A 18 6.06 8.62 3.88
CA THR A 18 5.48 8.43 2.54
C THR A 18 6.55 8.50 1.44
N SER A 19 7.50 9.44 1.57
CA SER A 19 8.60 9.58 0.59
C SER A 19 9.54 8.38 0.63
N GLU A 20 9.79 7.82 1.82
CA GLU A 20 10.59 6.60 1.97
C GLU A 20 9.84 5.36 1.46
N LEU A 21 8.55 5.23 1.79
CA LEU A 21 7.69 4.16 1.25
C LEU A 21 7.69 4.17 -0.29
N ALA A 22 7.58 5.34 -0.91
CA ALA A 22 7.62 5.45 -2.37
C ALA A 22 8.94 4.93 -2.96
N ARG A 23 10.08 5.16 -2.28
CA ARG A 23 11.38 4.61 -2.71
C ARG A 23 11.43 3.09 -2.56
N SER A 24 11.02 2.58 -1.40
CA SER A 24 10.94 1.13 -1.18
C SER A 24 10.04 0.44 -2.20
N LEU A 25 8.92 1.04 -2.56
CA LEU A 25 8.05 0.53 -3.62
C LEU A 25 8.77 0.55 -4.97
N LEU A 26 9.48 1.62 -5.33
CA LEU A 26 10.23 1.64 -6.60
C LEU A 26 11.26 0.51 -6.71
N GLU A 27 11.89 0.10 -5.60
CA GLU A 27 12.82 -1.04 -5.57
C GLU A 27 12.13 -2.39 -5.80
N LEU A 28 10.83 -2.49 -5.54
CA LEU A 28 10.02 -3.71 -5.73
C LEU A 28 9.32 -3.78 -7.10
N ARG A 29 9.45 -2.75 -7.94
CA ARG A 29 8.84 -2.68 -9.28
C ARG A 29 9.17 -3.92 -10.11
N GLY A 30 8.22 -4.35 -10.93
CA GLY A 30 8.36 -5.55 -11.75
C GLY A 30 8.24 -6.88 -10.99
N SER A 31 7.93 -6.85 -9.69
CA SER A 31 7.66 -8.03 -8.85
C SER A 31 6.27 -7.95 -8.19
N HIS A 32 5.76 -9.08 -7.69
CA HIS A 32 4.55 -9.06 -6.86
C HIS A 32 4.90 -8.52 -5.46
N ALA A 33 4.01 -7.76 -4.84
CA ALA A 33 4.25 -7.15 -3.54
C ALA A 33 3.04 -7.29 -2.60
N ALA A 34 3.34 -7.55 -1.32
CA ALA A 34 2.38 -7.59 -0.22
C ALA A 34 2.80 -6.56 0.84
N LEU A 35 1.96 -5.56 1.07
CA LEU A 35 2.22 -4.47 2.02
C LEU A 35 1.54 -4.80 3.35
N ASP A 36 2.32 -5.05 4.39
CA ASP A 36 1.80 -5.44 5.69
C ASP A 36 1.43 -4.22 6.54
N GLY A 37 0.13 -4.01 6.72
CA GLY A 37 -0.46 -2.88 7.42
C GLY A 37 -0.65 -3.08 8.93
N ALA A 38 -0.19 -4.19 9.51
CA ALA A 38 -0.49 -4.55 10.89
C ALA A 38 0.01 -3.51 11.90
N GLY A 39 1.18 -2.91 11.64
CA GLY A 39 1.81 -1.93 12.53
C GLY A 39 1.33 -0.49 12.36
N VAL A 40 0.44 -0.21 11.40
CA VAL A 40 0.03 1.17 11.08
C VAL A 40 -0.89 1.72 12.15
N GLU A 41 -0.50 2.82 12.77
CA GLU A 41 -1.29 3.56 13.77
C GLU A 41 -1.80 4.89 13.22
N ARG A 42 -1.12 5.43 12.19
CA ARG A 42 -1.51 6.68 11.54
C ARG A 42 -1.20 6.66 10.05
N LEU A 43 -2.22 6.91 9.24
CA LEU A 43 -2.15 6.97 7.78
C LEU A 43 -2.64 8.35 7.30
N GLY A 44 -1.76 9.13 6.68
CA GLY A 44 -2.12 10.44 6.12
C GLY A 44 -2.59 10.38 4.66
N ALA A 45 -3.25 11.44 4.19
CA ALA A 45 -3.74 11.53 2.80
C ALA A 45 -2.64 11.29 1.74
N LEU A 46 -1.46 11.87 1.93
CA LEU A 46 -0.32 11.66 1.02
C LEU A 46 0.09 10.19 0.91
N ALA A 47 -0.02 9.44 2.01
CA ALA A 47 0.31 8.01 2.00
C ALA A 47 -0.74 7.22 1.23
N VAL A 48 -2.02 7.56 1.38
CA VAL A 48 -3.11 6.98 0.58
C VAL A 48 -2.91 7.27 -0.91
N GLU A 49 -2.60 8.51 -1.28
CA GLU A 49 -2.32 8.88 -2.67
C GLU A 49 -1.13 8.11 -3.25
N ALA A 50 -0.06 7.94 -2.46
CA ALA A 50 1.10 7.16 -2.86
C ALA A 50 0.75 5.68 -3.07
N LEU A 51 -0.05 5.08 -2.18
CA LEU A 51 -0.52 3.69 -2.31
C LEU A 51 -1.44 3.50 -3.54
N ILE A 52 -2.35 4.44 -3.82
CA ILE A 52 -3.18 4.42 -5.04
C ILE A 52 -2.30 4.51 -6.30
N SER A 53 -1.28 5.37 -6.26
CA SER A 53 -0.33 5.54 -7.37
C SER A 53 0.48 4.26 -7.59
N ALA A 54 0.93 3.63 -6.51
CA ALA A 54 1.62 2.34 -6.55
C ALA A 54 0.71 1.24 -7.13
N ARG A 55 -0.55 1.15 -6.69
CA ARG A 55 -1.53 0.21 -7.27
C ARG A 55 -1.64 0.38 -8.78
N LYS A 56 -1.88 1.60 -9.26
CA LYS A 56 -1.98 1.89 -10.71
C LYS A 56 -0.72 1.45 -11.45
N GLN A 57 0.44 1.69 -10.86
CA GLN A 57 1.70 1.29 -11.44
C GLN A 57 1.87 -0.23 -11.51
N TRP A 58 1.49 -0.96 -10.46
CA TRP A 58 1.50 -2.42 -10.46
C TRP A 58 0.55 -3.02 -11.50
N GLN A 59 -0.62 -2.40 -11.69
CA GLN A 59 -1.55 -2.80 -12.75
C GLN A 59 -0.89 -2.66 -14.14
N VAL A 60 -0.21 -1.54 -14.40
CA VAL A 60 0.52 -1.32 -15.67
C VAL A 60 1.65 -2.34 -15.84
N ASP A 61 2.34 -2.69 -14.76
CA ASP A 61 3.41 -3.68 -14.78
C ASP A 61 2.90 -5.13 -14.92
N GLY A 62 1.58 -5.36 -14.87
CA GLY A 62 0.99 -6.69 -14.85
C GLY A 62 1.34 -7.49 -13.60
N ARG A 63 1.62 -6.82 -12.48
CA ARG A 63 2.02 -7.41 -11.20
C ARG A 63 0.94 -7.24 -10.13
N GLU A 64 0.97 -8.13 -9.14
CA GLU A 64 0.05 -8.02 -8.00
C GLU A 64 0.59 -7.12 -6.88
N LEU A 65 -0.22 -6.18 -6.41
CA LEU A 65 -0.03 -5.43 -5.17
C LEU A 65 -1.20 -5.74 -4.25
N ARG A 66 -0.93 -6.20 -3.03
CA ARG A 66 -1.95 -6.47 -2.01
C ARG A 66 -1.62 -5.77 -0.70
N ILE A 67 -2.65 -5.34 0.02
CA ILE A 67 -2.53 -4.94 1.42
C ILE A 67 -2.86 -6.16 2.29
N THR A 68 -1.96 -6.52 3.22
CA THR A 68 -2.16 -7.61 4.17
C THR A 68 -2.28 -7.06 5.59
N ASN A 69 -3.09 -7.71 6.42
CA ASN A 69 -3.29 -7.36 7.84
C ASN A 69 -3.52 -5.86 8.11
N PRO A 70 -4.40 -5.15 7.37
CA PRO A 70 -4.62 -3.73 7.64
C PRO A 70 -5.12 -3.55 9.09
N SER A 71 -4.43 -2.70 9.85
CA SER A 71 -4.83 -2.41 11.22
C SER A 71 -6.19 -1.69 11.27
N PRO A 72 -6.87 -1.66 12.43
CA PRO A 72 -8.09 -0.86 12.59
C PRO A 72 -7.86 0.64 12.28
N ALA A 73 -6.69 1.19 12.66
CA ALA A 73 -6.35 2.58 12.38
C ALA A 73 -6.13 2.84 10.88
N PHE A 74 -5.56 1.87 10.16
CA PHE A 74 -5.41 1.94 8.71
C PHE A 74 -6.78 2.02 8.02
N LEU A 75 -7.69 1.09 8.36
CA LEU A 75 -9.03 1.04 7.78
C LEU A 75 -9.85 2.29 8.10
N ALA A 76 -9.83 2.74 9.36
CA ALA A 76 -10.53 3.96 9.76
C ALA A 76 -10.01 5.21 9.03
N ALA A 77 -8.70 5.29 8.79
CA ALA A 77 -8.11 6.39 8.04
C ALA A 77 -8.53 6.38 6.56
N LEU A 78 -8.65 5.20 5.92
CA LEU A 78 -9.18 5.12 4.56
C LEU A 78 -10.62 5.60 4.48
N GLU A 79 -11.48 5.12 5.38
CA GLU A 79 -12.89 5.52 5.45
C GLU A 79 -13.02 7.04 5.63
N ALA A 80 -12.27 7.61 6.58
CA ALA A 80 -12.26 9.05 6.85
C ALA A 80 -11.81 9.90 5.64
N LEU A 81 -11.01 9.31 4.73
CA LEU A 81 -10.53 9.94 3.51
C LEU A 81 -11.40 9.62 2.28
N GLY A 82 -12.51 8.89 2.46
CA GLY A 82 -13.39 8.48 1.36
C GLY A 82 -12.75 7.45 0.43
N ALA A 83 -11.81 6.67 0.94
CA ALA A 83 -11.13 5.58 0.24
C ALA A 83 -11.49 4.23 0.87
N ASP A 84 -11.17 3.16 0.15
CA ASP A 84 -11.32 1.80 0.62
C ASP A 84 -10.14 0.93 0.13
N LEU A 85 -10.09 -0.32 0.58
CA LEU A 85 -8.95 -1.20 0.33
C LEU A 85 -8.78 -1.55 -1.16
N ASP A 86 -9.87 -1.64 -1.94
CA ASP A 86 -9.83 -1.93 -3.38
C ASP A 86 -9.08 -0.84 -4.16
N MET A 87 -9.15 0.40 -3.68
CA MET A 87 -8.39 1.51 -4.24
C MET A 87 -6.87 1.32 -4.13
N LEU A 88 -6.39 0.41 -3.27
CA LEU A 88 -4.97 0.22 -2.96
C LEU A 88 -4.38 -1.10 -3.48
N GLN A 89 -5.17 -2.01 -4.06
CA GLN A 89 -4.71 -3.35 -4.46
C GLN A 89 -5.11 -3.71 -5.90
N THR A 90 -4.29 -4.53 -6.56
CA THR A 90 -4.51 -4.95 -7.95
C THR A 90 -5.31 -6.26 -7.97
N GLY A 91 -6.60 -6.19 -7.71
CA GLY A 91 -7.48 -7.35 -7.82
C GLY A 91 -8.81 -7.11 -7.13
N PRO A 92 -9.93 -7.57 -7.71
CA PRO A 92 -11.21 -7.53 -7.04
C PRO A 92 -11.22 -8.52 -5.87
N GLN A 93 -11.94 -8.17 -4.80
CA GLN A 93 -12.22 -9.05 -3.67
C GLN A 93 -12.83 -10.37 -4.18
N THR A 94 -12.21 -11.51 -3.88
CA THR A 94 -12.89 -12.81 -3.97
C THR A 94 -13.69 -13.05 -2.69
#